data_AF-A0A1N6G0I3-F1
#
_entry.id   AF-A0A1N6G0I3-F1
#
_cell.length_a   1.000
_cell.length_b   1.000
_cell.length_c   1.000
_cell.angle_alpha   90.00
_cell.angle_beta   90.00
_cell.angle_gamma   90.00
#
_symmetry.space_group_name_H-M   'P 1'
#
loop_
_entity.id
_entity.type
_entity.pdbx_description
1 polymer ?
#
loop_
_entity_poly.entity_id
_entity_poly.type
_entity_poly.pdbx_seq_one_letter_code
_entity_poly.pdbx_strand_id
1 'polypeptide(L)' 'METPKVLCYAAMIVAGLVCLIFLLDAVASILGRNILLDVLFIIGGAFILWQGFETSRELR' A
#
# COMPACT_ATOMS: atom_id res chain seq x y z
N MET A 1 18.69 12.21 -6.71
CA MET A 1 18.20 11.06 -5.91
C MET A 1 18.69 9.81 -6.59
N GLU A 2 19.29 8.87 -5.87
CA GLU A 2 19.63 7.57 -6.43
C GLU A 2 18.34 6.90 -6.89
N THR A 3 18.30 6.43 -8.15
CA THR A 3 17.12 5.77 -8.77
C THR A 3 16.45 4.72 -7.85
N PRO A 4 17.17 3.90 -7.06
CA PRO A 4 16.57 2.96 -6.13
C PRO A 4 15.70 3.62 -5.05
N LYS A 5 16.13 4.77 -4.53
CA LYS A 5 15.41 5.50 -3.48
C LYS A 5 14.10 6.09 -4.00
N VAL A 6 14.10 6.59 -5.23
CA VAL A 6 12.89 7.09 -5.90
C VAL A 6 11.89 5.95 -6.12
N LEU A 7 12.35 4.79 -6.60
CA LEU A 7 11.51 3.62 -6.82
C LEU A 7 10.92 3.09 -5.50
N CYS A 8 11.70 3.06 -4.42
CA CYS A 8 11.23 2.67 -3.09
C CYS A 8 10.05 3.53 -2.63
N TYR A 9 10.20 4.87 -2.68
CA TYR A 9 9.13 5.78 -2.28
C TYR A 9 7.92 5.72 -3.22
N ALA A 10 8.14 5.57 -4.54
CA ALA A 10 7.05 5.43 -5.49
C ALA A 10 6.20 4.16 -5.21
N ALA A 11 6.84 3.03 -4.95
CA ALA A 11 6.16 1.78 -4.58
C ALA A 11 5.36 1.92 -3.28
N MET A 12 5.93 2.59 -2.26
CA MET A 12 5.23 2.87 -1.01
C MET A 12 3.99 3.75 -1.22
N ILE A 13 4.08 4.78 -2.06
CA ILE A 13 2.95 5.66 -2.37
C ILE A 13 1.81 4.87 -3.02
N VAL A 14 2.13 4.03 -4.01
CA VAL A 14 1.14 3.19 -4.68
C VAL A 14 0.49 2.22 -3.69
N ALA A 15 1.28 1.56 -2.83
CA ALA A 15 0.74 0.67 -1.80
C ALA A 15 -0.19 1.41 -0.81
N GLY A 16 0.16 2.63 -0.42
CA GLY A 16 -0.69 3.49 0.41
C GLY A 16 -2.02 3.83 -0.25
N LEU A 17 -2.01 4.14 -1.55
CA LEU A 17 -3.23 4.40 -2.33
C LEU A 17 -4.12 3.16 -2.44
N VAL A 18 -3.51 1.98 -2.66
CA VAL A 18 -4.24 0.70 -2.69
C VAL A 18 -4.94 0.46 -1.34
N CYS A 19 -4.23 0.58 -0.22
CA CYS A 19 -4.84 0.45 1.10
C CYS A 19 -6.00 1.43 1.31
N LEU A 20 -5.84 2.68 0.88
CA LEU A 20 -6.87 3.71 1.03
C LEU A 20 -8.14 3.37 0.23
N ILE A 21 -7.98 2.93 -1.02
CA ILE A 21 -9.10 2.58 -1.90
C ILE A 21 -9.89 1.41 -1.31
N PHE A 22 -9.21 0.35 -0.88
CA PHE A 22 -9.89 -0.81 -0.31
C PHE A 22 -10.44 -0.57 1.10
N LEU A 23 -9.85 0.34 1.87
CA LEU A 23 -10.44 0.81 3.12
C LEU A 23 -11.75 1.57 2.86
N LEU A 24 -11.77 2.43 1.84
CA LEU A 24 -12.98 3.13 1.42
C LEU A 24 -14.04 2.16 0.90
N ASP A 25 -13.66 1.11 0.18
CA ASP A 25 -14.62 0.10 -0.27
C ASP A 25 -15.16 -0.76 0.89
N ALA A 26 -14.31 -1.14 1.85
CA ALA A 26 -14.73 -1.86 3.04
C ALA A 26 -15.71 -1.04 3.93
N VAL A 27 -15.49 0.27 4.04
CA VAL A 27 -16.27 1.16 4.93
C VAL A 27 -17.51 1.73 4.23
N ALA A 28 -17.39 2.15 2.98
CA ALA A 28 -18.43 2.89 2.25
C ALA A 28 -18.99 2.13 1.03
N SER A 29 -18.44 0.97 0.69
CA SER A 29 -18.90 0.11 -0.43
C SER A 29 -19.02 0.85 -1.76
N ILE A 30 -18.00 1.66 -2.08
CA ILE A 30 -17.96 2.53 -3.25
C ILE A 30 -17.84 1.73 -4.56
N LEU A 31 -17.12 0.60 -4.56
CA LEU A 31 -16.82 -0.22 -5.74
C LEU A 31 -17.58 -1.56 -5.75
N GLY A 32 -18.22 -1.92 -4.64
CA GLY A 32 -19.05 -3.12 -4.51
C GLY A 32 -18.51 -4.02 -3.41
N ARG A 33 -19.30 -4.21 -2.35
CA ARG A 33 -18.84 -4.80 -1.09
C ARG A 33 -18.35 -6.24 -1.24
N ASN A 34 -17.03 -6.44 -1.27
CA ASN A 34 -16.39 -7.74 -1.19
C ASN A 34 -15.32 -7.73 -0.09
N ILE A 35 -15.77 -7.88 1.15
CA ILE A 35 -14.93 -7.76 2.35
C ILE A 35 -13.71 -8.68 2.30
N LEU A 36 -13.81 -9.88 1.72
CA LEU A 36 -12.67 -10.79 1.61
C LEU A 36 -11.57 -10.17 0.75
N LEU A 37 -11.95 -9.62 -0.41
CA LEU A 37 -11.03 -8.98 -1.33
C LEU A 37 -10.45 -7.70 -0.69
N ASP A 38 -11.29 -6.88 -0.06
CA ASP A 38 -10.87 -5.66 0.63
C ASP A 38 -9.79 -5.94 1.68
N VAL A 39 -10.03 -6.95 2.53
CA VAL A 39 -9.09 -7.35 3.59
C VAL A 39 -7.78 -7.87 3.00
N LEU A 40 -7.83 -8.70 1.95
CA LEU A 40 -6.63 -9.23 1.31
C LEU A 40 -5.76 -8.12 0.70
N PHE A 41 -6.38 -7.14 0.03
CA PHE A 41 -5.65 -6.01 -0.54
C PHE A 41 -5.08 -5.07 0.53
N ILE A 42 -5.82 -4.82 1.63
CA ILE A 42 -5.32 -4.04 2.76
C ILE A 42 -4.11 -4.72 3.40
N ILE A 43 -4.17 -6.03 3.65
CA ILE A 43 -3.06 -6.79 4.23
C ILE A 43 -1.85 -6.77 3.28
N GLY A 44 -2.06 -7.01 1.98
CA GLY A 44 -0.99 -6.98 0.99
C GLY A 44 -0.32 -5.61 0.89
N GLY A 45 -1.10 -4.53 0.82
CA GLY A 45 -0.58 -3.16 0.81
C GLY A 45 0.16 -2.79 2.08
N ALA A 46 -0.35 -3.21 3.25
CA ALA A 46 0.34 -3.02 4.53
C ALA A 46 1.71 -3.73 4.58
N PHE A 47 1.81 -4.93 4.00
CA PHE A 47 3.09 -5.63 3.85
C PHE A 47 4.08 -4.84 2.99
N ILE A 48 3.65 -4.30 1.85
CA ILE A 48 4.51 -3.50 0.98
C ILE A 48 4.95 -2.21 1.69
N LEU A 49 4.05 -1.56 2.44
CA LEU A 49 4.38 -0.38 3.22
C LEU A 49 5.43 -0.67 4.29
N TRP A 50 5.31 -1.80 5.00
CA TRP A 50 6.31 -2.24 5.97
C TRP A 50 7.67 -2.51 5.29
N GLN A 51 7.69 -3.32 4.23
CA GLN A 51 8.93 -3.63 3.50
C GLN A 51 9.59 -2.37 2.93
N GLY A 52 8.80 -1.46 2.36
CA GLY A 52 9.29 -0.18 1.86
C GLY A 52 9.83 0.72 2.97
N PHE A 53 9.21 0.71 4.16
CA PHE A 53 9.71 1.44 5.32
C PHE A 53 11.08 0.92 5.77
N GLU A 54 11.26 -0.39 5.96
CA GLU A 54 12.55 -0.98 6.29
C GLU A 54 13.60 -0.70 5.21
N THR A 55 13.25 -0.91 3.93
CA THR A 55 14.14 -0.62 2.79
C THR A 55 14.56 0.86 2.77
N SER A 56 13.65 1.79 3.07
CA SER A 56 13.97 3.22 3.11
C SER A 56 14.94 3.60 4.23
N ARG A 57 14.97 2.82 5.32
CA ARG A 57 15.93 2.98 6.43
C ARG A 57 17.30 2.44 6.07
N GLU A 58 17.37 1.36 5.29
CA GLU A 58 18.62 0.79 4.78
C GLU A 58 19.25 1.66 3.68
N LEU A 59 18.43 2.31 2.84
CA LEU A 59 18.86 3.26 1.79
C LEU A 59 19.17 4.66 2.33
N ARG A 60 19.27 4.83 3.66
CA ARG A 60 19.53 6.12 4.30
C ARG A 60 21.01 6.42 4.35
#